data_AF-A0A4R4UH71-F1
#
_entry.id   AF-A0A4R4UH71-F1
#
_cell.length_a   1.000
_cell.length_b   1.000
_cell.length_c   1.000
_cell.angle_alpha   90.00
_cell.angle_beta   90.00
_cell.angle_gamma   90.00
#
_symmetry.space_group_name_H-M   'P 1'
#
loop_
_entity.id
_entity.type
_entity.pdbx_description
1 polymer ?
#
loop_
_entity_poly.entity_id
_entity_poly.type
_entity_poly.pdbx_seq_one_letter_code
_entity_poly.pdbx_strand_id
1 'polypeptide(L)'
;MMLLVFCDPLRPRRPDEHFVSEARAAWEAGLVFAVVDHDALARGDEAERAVAAAPSGGTAIYRGWMLRSERYARFTDVLAKRSVMVRTTADQYRRAHELPRLVSRAGGGHATHGLD
;
A
#
# COMPACT_ATOMS: atom_id res chain seq x y z
N MET A 1 10.55 -12.08 -5.86
CA MET A 1 9.43 -11.17 -5.54
C MET A 1 9.05 -11.42 -4.09
N MET A 2 8.70 -10.39 -3.31
CA MET A 2 8.25 -10.56 -1.93
C MET A 2 6.88 -9.93 -1.68
N LEU A 3 6.18 -10.39 -0.64
CA LEU A 3 4.94 -9.80 -0.14
C LEU A 3 5.22 -9.01 1.15
N LEU A 4 4.83 -7.75 1.19
CA LEU A 4 4.85 -6.92 2.39
C LEU A 4 3.44 -6.80 2.94
N VAL A 5 3.22 -7.24 4.18
CA VAL A 5 1.93 -7.16 4.89
C VAL A 5 2.06 -6.35 6.16
N PHE A 6 0.98 -5.81 6.70
CA PHE A 6 1.05 -5.16 8.00
C PHE A 6 1.27 -6.14 9.15
N CYS A 7 2.00 -5.68 10.17
CA CYS A 7 2.13 -6.42 11.41
C CYS A 7 0.89 -6.27 12.30
N ASP A 8 0.65 -7.27 13.13
CA ASP A 8 -0.27 -7.19 14.27
C ASP A 8 0.25 -6.13 15.26
N PRO A 9 -0.56 -5.10 15.62
CA PRO A 9 -0.16 -4.04 16.54
C PRO A 9 0.25 -4.55 17.93
N LEU A 10 -0.31 -5.67 18.38
CA LEU A 10 0.00 -6.32 19.65
C LEU A 10 1.17 -7.31 19.51
N ARG A 11 1.46 -7.77 18.28
CA ARG A 11 2.52 -8.74 17.98
C ARG A 11 3.32 -8.29 16.75
N PRO A 12 4.26 -7.33 16.88
CA PRO A 12 4.91 -6.65 15.75
C PRO A 12 5.72 -7.54 14.79
N ARG A 13 5.95 -8.81 15.15
CA ARG A 13 6.66 -9.80 14.32
C ARG A 13 5.74 -10.77 13.59
N ARG A 14 4.42 -10.61 13.72
CA ARG A 14 3.40 -11.43 13.06
C ARG A 14 2.60 -10.59 12.08
N PRO A 15 2.15 -11.16 10.96
CA PRO A 15 1.13 -10.52 10.14
C PRO A 15 -0.11 -10.19 10.98
N ASP A 16 -0.74 -9.07 10.69
CA ASP A 16 -2.09 -8.76 11.15
C ASP A 16 -3.05 -9.87 10.69
N GLU A 17 -4.06 -10.17 11.51
CA GLU A 17 -5.02 -11.25 11.27
C GLU A 17 -5.67 -11.19 9.87
N HIS A 18 -5.89 -9.98 9.36
CA HIS A 18 -6.51 -9.74 8.05
C HIS A 18 -5.63 -10.19 6.88
N PHE A 19 -4.32 -10.32 7.10
CA PHE A 19 -3.34 -10.68 6.06
C PHE A 19 -2.65 -12.02 6.32
N VAL A 20 -3.06 -12.77 7.35
CA VAL A 20 -2.48 -14.10 7.66
C VAL A 20 -2.68 -15.06 6.48
N SER A 21 -3.85 -15.03 5.84
CA SER A 21 -4.15 -15.89 4.69
C SER A 21 -3.25 -15.59 3.49
N GLU A 22 -3.02 -14.32 3.17
CA GLU A 22 -2.11 -13.91 2.10
C GLU A 22 -0.64 -14.20 2.43
N ALA A 23 -0.22 -13.98 3.67
CA ALA A 23 1.13 -14.34 4.12
C ALA A 23 1.37 -15.85 4.01
N ARG A 24 0.37 -16.67 4.39
CA ARG A 24 0.41 -18.12 4.23
C ARG A 24 0.44 -18.52 2.77
N ALA A 25 -0.38 -17.94 1.91
CA ALA A 25 -0.38 -18.23 0.48
C ALA A 25 0.95 -17.87 -0.18
N ALA A 26 1.56 -16.74 0.21
CA ALA A 26 2.90 -16.36 -0.25
C ALA A 26 3.94 -17.41 0.18
N TRP A 27 3.91 -17.85 1.44
CA TRP A 27 4.80 -18.88 1.94
C TRP A 27 4.62 -20.22 1.21
N GLU A 28 3.38 -20.69 1.01
CA GLU A 28 3.05 -21.92 0.28
C GLU A 28 3.49 -21.85 -1.20
N ALA A 29 3.48 -20.65 -1.79
CA ALA A 29 3.98 -20.39 -3.14
C ALA A 29 5.51 -20.23 -3.22
N GLY A 30 6.24 -20.39 -2.11
CA GLY A 30 7.70 -20.20 -2.05
C GLY A 30 8.16 -18.74 -2.15
N LEU A 31 7.25 -17.78 -1.93
CA LEU A 31 7.57 -16.36 -1.90
C LEU A 31 8.02 -15.95 -0.49
N VAL A 32 8.96 -15.01 -0.45
CA VAL A 32 9.32 -14.33 0.80
C VAL A 32 8.19 -13.38 1.18
N PHE A 33 7.81 -13.35 2.45
CA PHE A 33 6.99 -12.29 3.00
C PHE A 33 7.67 -11.61 4.18
N ALA A 34 7.35 -10.33 4.40
CA ALA A 34 7.80 -9.56 5.55
C ALA A 34 6.69 -8.66 6.06
N VAL A 35 6.80 -8.29 7.35
CA VAL A 35 5.83 -7.40 8.00
C VAL A 35 6.28 -5.95 7.94
N VAL A 36 5.31 -5.04 7.92
CA VAL A 36 5.49 -3.60 7.93
C VAL A 36 4.76 -3.03 9.14
N ASP A 37 5.42 -2.18 9.92
CA ASP A 37 4.81 -1.49 11.06
C ASP A 37 3.98 -0.31 10.55
N HIS A 38 2.66 -0.51 10.51
CA HIS A 38 1.70 0.51 10.09
C HIS A 38 1.79 1.76 10.96
N ASP A 39 1.93 1.61 12.28
CA ASP A 39 1.89 2.74 13.19
C ASP A 39 3.15 3.61 13.07
N ALA A 40 4.29 2.99 12.79
CA ALA A 40 5.52 3.71 12.45
C ALA A 40 5.37 4.49 11.13
N LEU A 41 4.70 3.91 10.11
CA LEU A 41 4.36 4.65 8.88
C LEU A 41 3.33 5.77 9.13
N ALA A 42 2.36 5.54 10.01
CA ALA A 42 1.31 6.51 10.32
C ALA A 42 1.85 7.70 11.11
N ARG A 43 2.81 7.48 12.02
CA ARG A 43 3.50 8.55 12.75
C ARG A 43 4.42 9.38 11.86
N GLY A 44 4.90 8.82 10.74
CA GLY A 44 5.58 9.55 9.66
C GLY A 44 7.07 9.79 9.86
N ASP A 45 7.56 9.74 11.10
CA ASP A 45 8.97 10.00 11.45
C ASP A 45 9.79 8.70 11.59
N GLU A 46 9.13 7.54 11.62
CA GLU A 46 9.76 6.23 11.88
C GLU A 46 9.67 5.29 10.66
N ALA A 47 9.64 5.83 9.44
CA ALA A 47 9.45 5.03 8.23
C ALA A 47 10.56 3.98 7.99
N GLU A 48 11.80 4.25 8.40
CA GLU A 48 12.90 3.27 8.31
C GLU A 48 12.72 2.08 9.26
N ARG A 49 12.21 2.35 10.47
CA ARG A 49 11.82 1.32 11.43
C ARG A 49 10.67 0.49 10.88
N ALA A 50 9.74 1.14 10.17
CA ALA A 50 8.55 0.48 9.67
C ALA A 50 8.83 -0.69 8.72
N VAL A 51 9.96 -0.66 8.01
CA VAL A 51 10.36 -1.70 7.06
C VAL A 51 11.55 -2.51 7.55
N ALA A 52 11.89 -2.44 8.84
CA ALA A 52 13.08 -3.09 9.38
C ALA A 52 13.11 -4.61 9.11
N ALA A 53 11.94 -5.26 9.10
CA ALA A 53 11.80 -6.69 8.84
C ALA A 53 11.86 -7.06 7.34
N ALA A 54 11.80 -6.08 6.43
CA ALA A 54 11.88 -6.33 5.00
C ALA A 54 13.34 -6.63 4.57
N PRO A 55 13.60 -7.75 3.87
CA PRO A 55 14.89 -8.02 3.27
C PRO A 55 15.29 -6.94 2.28
N SER A 56 16.59 -6.73 2.10
CA SER A 56 17.11 -5.85 1.05
C SER A 56 17.02 -6.51 -0.33
N GLY A 57 16.80 -5.70 -1.35
CA GLY A 57 16.87 -6.14 -2.74
C GLY A 57 15.57 -6.72 -3.31
N GLY A 58 15.40 -6.54 -4.61
CA GLY A 58 14.33 -7.18 -5.38
C GLY A 58 13.05 -6.37 -5.47
N THR A 59 11.96 -7.07 -5.77
CA THR A 59 10.65 -6.44 -6.03
C THR A 59 9.62 -6.89 -4.99
N ALA A 60 8.85 -5.93 -4.48
CA ALA A 60 7.83 -6.15 -3.47
C ALA A 60 6.42 -5.83 -3.98
N ILE A 61 5.44 -6.60 -3.52
CA ILE A 61 4.03 -6.27 -3.55
C ILE A 61 3.65 -5.86 -2.13
N TYR A 62 3.05 -4.68 -1.97
CA TYR A 62 2.55 -4.23 -0.68
C TYR A 62 1.05 -4.50 -0.56
N ARG A 63 0.66 -5.17 0.52
CA ARG A 63 -0.72 -5.51 0.86
C ARG A 63 -1.00 -5.05 2.30
N GLY A 64 -1.73 -3.95 2.43
CA GLY A 64 -2.08 -3.38 3.71
C GLY A 64 -3.27 -2.45 3.60
N TRP A 65 -3.64 -1.82 4.71
CA TRP A 65 -4.61 -0.74 4.72
C TRP A 65 -4.13 0.46 3.88
N MET A 66 -5.10 1.27 3.48
CA MET A 66 -4.86 2.50 2.73
C MET A 66 -4.02 3.47 3.56
N LEU A 67 -2.82 3.78 3.05
CA LEU A 67 -1.98 4.88 3.52
C LEU A 67 -2.35 6.17 2.78
N ARG A 68 -2.16 7.32 3.44
CA ARG A 68 -2.15 8.62 2.77
C ARG A 68 -1.06 8.64 1.69
N SER A 69 -1.30 9.31 0.58
CA SER A 69 -0.38 9.29 -0.57
C SER A 69 1.03 9.76 -0.21
N GLU A 70 1.16 10.74 0.69
CA GLU A 70 2.46 11.25 1.17
C GLU A 70 3.20 10.21 2.01
N ARG A 71 2.48 9.44 2.83
CA ARG A 71 3.04 8.35 3.64
C ARG A 71 3.47 7.17 2.77
N TYR A 72 2.68 6.85 1.75
CA TYR A 72 3.03 5.83 0.77
C TYR A 72 4.29 6.21 -0.02
N ALA A 73 4.44 7.49 -0.41
CA ALA A 73 5.66 7.97 -1.07
C ALA A 73 6.90 7.79 -0.18
N ARG A 74 6.83 8.22 1.10
CA ARG A 74 7.93 7.99 2.06
C ARG A 74 8.24 6.50 2.24
N PHE A 75 7.21 5.67 2.32
CA PHE A 75 7.37 4.21 2.39
C PHE A 75 8.13 3.66 1.19
N THR A 76 7.79 4.09 -0.04
CA THR A 76 8.52 3.66 -1.24
C THR A 76 9.96 4.17 -1.27
N ASP A 77 10.23 5.38 -0.79
CA ASP A 77 11.59 5.95 -0.74
C ASP A 77 12.50 5.16 0.20
N VAL A 78 11.98 4.81 1.38
CA VAL A 78 12.72 4.01 2.37
C VAL A 78 13.00 2.60 1.85
N LEU A 79 12.05 1.97 1.16
CA LEU A 79 12.27 0.67 0.52
C LEU A 79 13.29 0.77 -0.62
N ALA A 80 13.28 1.85 -1.39
CA ALA A 80 14.25 2.08 -2.46
C ALA A 80 15.69 2.21 -1.90
N LYS A 81 15.87 2.85 -0.73
CA LYS A 81 17.17 2.85 -0.02
C LYS A 81 17.66 1.44 0.35
N ARG A 82 16.75 0.49 0.53
CA ARG A 82 17.04 -0.94 0.74
C ARG A 82 17.11 -1.75 -0.56
N SER A 83 17.15 -1.08 -1.72
CA SER A 83 17.10 -1.69 -3.06
C SER A 83 15.85 -2.54 -3.30
N VAL A 84 14.75 -2.25 -2.59
CA VAL A 84 13.45 -2.89 -2.78
C VAL A 84 12.56 -1.98 -3.62
N MET A 85 12.13 -2.47 -4.78
CA MET A 85 11.20 -1.77 -5.66
C MET A 85 9.77 -2.26 -5.43
N VAL A 86 8.86 -1.38 -5.01
CA VAL A 86 7.44 -1.74 -4.88
C VAL A 86 6.78 -1.72 -6.27
N ARG A 87 5.98 -2.74 -6.58
CA ARG A 87 5.28 -2.87 -7.87
C ARG A 87 4.37 -1.69 -8.19
N THR A 88 3.71 -1.13 -7.18
CA THR A 88 2.89 0.07 -7.30
C THR A 88 3.72 1.28 -6.90
N THR A 89 4.04 2.14 -7.87
CA THR A 89 4.82 3.36 -7.60
C THR A 89 3.99 4.37 -6.80
N ALA A 90 4.66 5.32 -6.13
CA ALA A 90 3.96 6.38 -5.39
C ALA A 90 2.98 7.17 -6.28
N ASP A 91 3.36 7.44 -7.52
CA ASP A 91 2.52 8.12 -8.51
C ASP A 91 1.33 7.29 -8.99
N GLN A 92 1.50 5.98 -9.17
CA GLN A 92 0.40 5.07 -9.47
C GLN A 92 -0.57 5.00 -8.28
N TYR A 93 -0.04 4.87 -7.07
CA TYR A 93 -0.83 4.84 -5.85
C TYR A 93 -1.61 6.13 -5.63
N ARG A 94 -0.96 7.31 -5.77
CA ARG A 94 -1.60 8.63 -5.64
C ARG A 94 -2.75 8.80 -6.62
N ARG A 95 -2.54 8.50 -7.91
CA ARG A 95 -3.62 8.57 -8.91
C ARG A 95 -4.80 7.68 -8.57
N ALA A 96 -4.55 6.46 -8.10
CA ALA A 96 -5.61 5.55 -7.65
C ALA A 96 -6.34 6.08 -6.39
N HIS A 97 -5.64 6.78 -5.50
CA HIS A 97 -6.18 7.39 -4.28
C HIS A 97 -7.00 8.67 -4.54
N GLU A 98 -6.71 9.37 -5.63
CA GLU A 98 -7.38 10.61 -6.03
C GLU A 98 -8.61 10.36 -6.93
N LEU A 99 -8.68 9.19 -7.58
CA LEU A 99 -9.80 8.79 -8.44
C LEU A 99 -11.17 8.58 -7.76
N PRO A 100 -11.33 8.43 -6.43
CA PRO A 100 -12.64 8.57 -5.79
C PRO A 100 -13.27 9.97 -5.96
N ARG A 101 -12.53 10.98 -6.46
CA ARG A 101 -13.13 12.28 -6.84
C ARG A 101 -13.81 12.29 -8.21
N LEU A 102 -13.70 11.24 -9.02
CA LEU A 102 -14.26 11.20 -10.39
C LEU A 102 -15.67 10.58 -10.49
N VAL A 103 -16.40 10.43 -9.38
CA VAL A 103 -17.86 10.18 -9.40
C VAL A 103 -18.57 11.42 -8.88
N SER A 104 -18.51 12.52 -9.64
CA SER A 104 -19.43 13.67 -9.55
C SER A 104 -19.34 14.63 -10.76
N ARG A 105 -18.98 14.16 -11.97
CA ARG A 105 -19.18 14.97 -13.18
C ARG A 105 -19.49 14.16 -14.44
N ALA A 106 -20.41 13.22 -14.29
CA ALA A 106 -21.13 12.60 -15.40
C ALA A 106 -22.62 12.52 -15.04
N GLY A 107 -23.36 13.57 -15.35
CA GLY A 107 -24.81 13.65 -15.17
C GLY A 107 -25.25 15.11 -15.15
N GLY A 108 -26.00 15.65 -16.12
CA GLY A 108 -26.43 15.13 -17.39
C GLY A 108 -26.80 16.37 -18.22
N GLY A 109 -26.47 16.36 -19.51
CA GLY A 109 -27.04 17.33 -20.44
C GLY A 109 -28.52 17.02 -20.58
N HIS A 110 -29.37 17.74 -19.86
CA HIS A 110 -30.79 17.82 -20.20
C HIS A 110 -30.94 18.83 -21.33
N ALA A 111 -31.06 18.30 -22.55
CA ALA A 111 -31.73 18.99 -23.63
C ALA A 111 -33.17 19.26 -23.21
N THR A 112 -33.55 20.53 -23.05
CA THR A 112 -34.95 20.93 -23.04
C THR A 112 -35.43 21.01 -24.48
N HIS A 113 -36.23 20.00 -24.82
CA HIS A 113 -37.12 19.93 -25.98
C HIS A 113 -38.05 21.15 -26.00
N GLY A 114 -38.30 21.69 -27.19
CA GLY A 114 -39.26 22.77 -27.41
C GLY A 114 -40.71 22.27 -27.40
N LEU A 115 -41.60 23.13 -26.89
CA LEU A 115 -43.04 23.33 -27.12
C LEU A 115 -43.23 24.79 -26.64
N ASP A 116 -43.72 25.79 -27.37
CA ASP A 116 -44.68 25.89 -28.47
C ASP A 116 -44.26 27.00 -29.47
#